data_AF-A0A8R7TG24-F1
#
_entry.id   AF-A0A8R7TG24-F1
#
_cell.length_a   1.000
_cell.length_b   1.000
_cell.length_c   1.000
_cell.angle_alpha   90.00
_cell.angle_beta   90.00
_cell.angle_gamma   90.00
#
_symmetry.space_group_name_H-M   'P 1'
#
loop_
_entity.id
_entity.type
_entity.pdbx_description
1 polymer ?
#
loop_
_entity_poly.entity_id
_entity_poly.type
_entity_poly.pdbx_seq_one_letter_code
_entity_poly.pdbx_strand_id
1 'polypeptide(L)'
;MADPQAEARGPPEPRAEALVEPVRVNGSAAEATLSSAELAWRPTAAGRDSGGRRKLELESDVLGFQVEGRALKLATFTRGDVTGAGRPPSPVGCGGGAEDRKRGEVAVEMESEEAAERWGHAIRDRFASLGRPKRLFFIVNPYGGKRGGRKIFQTEVLPLIEAAHILYTMQETNYRLHAQEIAGSLDLKKYDGIVCVSGDGILVEVVNGLLQRDDWDKAIKVPLGIIPAGTGNGMVQGLLHSAGEPFSMSNAVFAIIRGHRRALDVTSVVQGKTKFFSVMMLTWGRHCISLMLPFFFPNYN
;
A
#
# COMPACT_ATOMS: atom_id res chain seq x y z
N MET A 1 42.01 10.37 2.30
CA MET A 1 40.78 9.95 1.62
C MET A 1 39.68 9.91 2.67
N ALA A 2 38.78 10.89 2.63
CA ALA A 2 37.64 10.97 3.52
C ALA A 2 36.42 10.36 2.79
N ASP A 3 35.64 9.58 3.52
CA ASP A 3 34.44 8.88 3.07
C ASP A 3 33.33 9.88 2.64
N PRO A 4 32.86 9.88 1.38
CA PRO A 4 31.83 10.81 0.90
C PRO A 4 30.40 10.52 1.39
N GLN A 5 30.17 9.49 2.23
CA GLN A 5 28.80 9.12 2.67
C GLN A 5 28.40 9.61 4.08
N ALA A 6 29.20 10.47 4.72
CA ALA A 6 28.91 10.91 6.09
C ALA A 6 27.90 12.07 6.23
N GLU A 7 27.55 12.78 5.15
CA GLU A 7 26.72 14.01 5.23
C GLU A 7 25.31 13.82 4.65
N ALA A 8 24.44 13.10 5.38
CA ALA A 8 22.98 13.25 5.24
C ALA A 8 22.19 12.72 6.46
N ARG A 9 22.79 12.63 7.65
CA ARG A 9 22.00 12.40 8.87
C ARG A 9 21.54 13.76 9.37
N GLY A 10 20.33 14.15 8.94
CA GLY A 10 19.60 15.26 9.56
C GLY A 10 19.54 15.09 11.08
N PRO A 11 19.31 16.17 11.84
CA PRO A 11 19.25 16.10 13.29
C PRO A 11 18.28 15.00 13.73
N PRO A 12 18.59 14.24 14.80
CA PRO A 12 17.68 13.22 15.31
C PRO A 12 16.32 13.88 15.55
N GLU A 13 15.26 13.33 14.95
CA GLU A 13 13.90 13.82 15.17
C GLU A 13 13.65 13.90 16.69
N PRO A 14 13.04 14.99 17.18
CA PRO A 14 12.68 15.09 18.59
C PRO A 14 11.88 13.85 18.97
N ARG A 15 12.30 13.15 20.03
CA ARG A 15 11.58 11.97 20.54
C ARG A 15 10.18 12.43 20.92
N ALA A 16 9.20 12.18 20.06
CA ALA A 16 7.80 12.35 20.40
C ALA A 16 7.55 11.55 21.68
N GLU A 17 7.05 12.23 22.72
CA GLU A 17 6.74 11.59 23.99
C GLU A 17 5.77 10.44 23.75
N ALA A 18 6.15 9.24 24.16
CA ALA A 18 5.29 8.07 24.03
C ALA A 18 4.14 8.17 25.03
N LEU A 19 2.91 7.96 24.57
CA LEU A 19 1.74 7.91 25.44
C LEU A 19 1.71 6.54 26.13
N VAL A 20 1.65 6.52 27.46
CA VAL A 20 1.63 5.28 28.25
C VAL A 20 0.45 5.33 29.19
N GLU A 21 -0.49 4.40 29.03
CA GLU A 21 -1.72 4.36 29.83
C GLU A 21 -2.19 2.92 30.08
N PRO A 22 -2.83 2.65 31.22
CA PRO A 22 -3.60 1.42 31.42
C PRO A 22 -4.83 1.42 30.52
N VAL A 23 -5.09 0.30 29.85
CA VAL A 23 -6.17 0.14 28.86
C VAL A 23 -6.78 -1.26 28.96
N ARG A 24 -7.87 -1.50 28.23
CA ARG A 24 -8.34 -2.85 27.93
C ARG A 24 -8.18 -3.14 26.45
N VAL A 25 -7.32 -4.09 26.11
CA VAL A 25 -7.14 -4.55 24.72
C VAL A 25 -7.98 -5.79 24.51
N ASN A 26 -8.95 -5.72 23.60
CA ASN A 26 -9.94 -6.78 23.33
C ASN A 26 -10.60 -7.28 24.64
N GLY A 27 -10.90 -6.36 25.56
CA GLY A 27 -11.52 -6.63 26.87
C GLY A 27 -10.56 -7.03 27.99
N SER A 28 -9.30 -7.38 27.68
CA SER A 28 -8.29 -7.77 28.67
C SER A 28 -7.50 -6.57 29.18
N ALA A 29 -7.36 -6.44 30.49
CA ALA A 29 -6.56 -5.37 31.08
C ALA A 29 -5.09 -5.48 30.63
N ALA A 30 -4.52 -4.36 30.23
CA ALA A 30 -3.15 -4.26 29.74
C ALA A 30 -2.58 -2.87 30.04
N GLU A 31 -1.26 -2.78 30.08
CA GLU A 31 -0.55 -1.50 29.97
C GLU A 31 -0.14 -1.33 28.51
N ALA A 32 -0.56 -0.23 27.88
CA ALA A 32 -0.24 0.07 26.49
C ALA A 32 0.65 1.30 26.35
N THR A 33 1.49 1.27 25.33
CA THR A 33 2.38 2.35 24.94
C THR A 33 2.20 2.64 23.46
N LEU A 34 1.83 3.89 23.13
CA LEU A 34 1.79 4.40 21.78
C LEU A 34 3.00 5.31 21.55
N SER A 35 3.88 4.88 20.66
CA SER A 35 5.02 5.66 20.17
C SER A 35 4.71 6.23 18.79
N SER A 36 5.64 6.99 18.21
CA SER A 36 5.50 7.50 16.83
C SER A 36 5.41 6.41 15.77
N ALA A 37 5.88 5.18 16.04
CA ALA A 37 5.94 4.10 15.05
C ALA A 37 5.12 2.86 15.42
N GLU A 38 4.97 2.56 16.71
CA GLU A 38 4.32 1.33 17.19
C GLU A 38 3.34 1.58 18.33
N LEU A 39 2.29 0.76 18.36
CA LEU A 39 1.42 0.51 19.50
C LEU A 39 1.82 -0.83 20.13
N ALA A 40 2.27 -0.83 21.38
CA ALA A 40 2.64 -2.04 22.10
C ALA A 40 1.86 -2.17 23.39
N TRP A 41 1.57 -3.40 23.82
CA TRP A 41 0.89 -3.64 25.10
C TRP A 41 1.33 -4.91 25.79
N ARG A 42 1.16 -4.94 27.11
CA ARG A 42 1.40 -6.11 27.97
C ARG A 42 0.16 -6.42 28.82
N PRO A 43 -0.40 -7.65 28.75
CA PRO A 43 -1.50 -8.04 29.63
C PRO A 43 -1.10 -7.92 31.12
N THR A 44 -1.99 -7.37 31.94
CA THR A 44 -1.74 -7.19 33.39
C THR A 44 -2.26 -8.37 34.24
N ALA A 45 -3.06 -9.28 33.69
CA ALA A 45 -3.63 -10.43 34.41
C ALA A 45 -3.51 -11.77 33.64
N ALA A 46 -2.59 -12.65 34.04
CA ALA A 46 -2.70 -14.12 34.05
C ALA A 46 -1.41 -14.73 34.67
N GLY A 47 -1.57 -15.60 35.68
CA GLY A 47 -0.44 -16.19 36.40
C GLY A 47 0.44 -17.11 35.55
N ARG A 48 1.74 -17.19 35.93
CA ARG A 48 2.84 -18.11 35.53
C ARG A 48 2.99 -18.62 34.09
N ASP A 49 2.12 -18.31 33.15
CA ASP A 49 2.35 -18.51 31.72
C ASP A 49 1.98 -17.24 30.95
N SER A 50 3.04 -16.46 30.71
CA SER A 50 3.04 -15.07 30.30
C SER A 50 2.55 -14.89 28.87
N GLY A 51 1.43 -14.20 28.68
CA GLY A 51 1.16 -13.54 27.41
C GLY A 51 2.28 -12.54 27.12
N GLY A 52 3.13 -12.84 26.14
CA GLY A 52 4.25 -11.98 25.77
C GLY A 52 3.82 -10.57 25.36
N ARG A 53 4.75 -9.61 25.40
CA ARG A 53 4.54 -8.25 24.88
C ARG A 53 4.05 -8.35 23.43
N ARG A 54 2.91 -7.74 23.14
CA ARG A 54 2.37 -7.65 21.78
C ARG A 54 2.66 -6.27 21.21
N LYS A 55 2.76 -6.18 19.89
CA LYS A 55 2.98 -4.92 19.18
C LYS A 55 2.28 -4.90 17.83
N LEU A 56 1.91 -3.70 17.39
CA LEU A 56 1.47 -3.36 16.05
C LEU A 56 2.32 -2.19 15.55
N GLU A 57 2.92 -2.36 14.39
CA GLU A 57 3.59 -1.26 13.70
C GLU A 57 2.54 -0.44 12.92
N LEU A 58 2.42 0.85 13.24
CA LEU A 58 1.35 1.70 12.68
C LEU A 58 1.44 1.78 11.15
N GLU A 59 2.66 1.77 10.60
CA GLU A 59 2.90 1.84 9.16
C GLU A 59 2.62 0.52 8.45
N SER A 60 3.07 -0.60 9.02
CA SER A 60 3.16 -1.90 8.35
C SER A 60 2.08 -2.91 8.77
N ASP A 61 1.33 -2.65 9.84
CA ASP A 61 0.30 -3.55 10.38
C ASP A 61 -1.09 -2.91 10.46
N VAL A 62 -1.23 -1.59 10.46
CA VAL A 62 -2.53 -0.90 10.65
C VAL A 62 -3.02 -0.29 9.34
N LEU A 63 -4.22 -0.67 8.91
CA LEU A 63 -4.91 -0.13 7.73
C LEU A 63 -5.52 1.23 8.03
N GLY A 64 -6.28 1.32 9.12
CA GLY A 64 -7.05 2.47 9.53
C GLY A 64 -7.47 2.36 11.00
N PHE A 65 -8.10 3.40 11.51
CA PHE A 65 -8.62 3.40 12.86
C PHE A 65 -9.88 4.27 12.98
N GLN A 66 -10.67 3.99 14.01
CA GLN A 66 -11.84 4.78 14.39
C GLN A 66 -11.87 4.97 15.91
N VAL A 67 -12.28 6.16 16.35
CA VAL A 67 -12.54 6.47 17.75
C VAL A 67 -14.06 6.49 17.96
N GLU A 68 -14.55 5.75 18.94
CA GLU A 68 -15.96 5.64 19.32
C GLU A 68 -16.09 5.74 20.85
N GLY A 69 -16.34 6.96 21.35
CA GLY A 69 -16.34 7.23 22.79
C GLY A 69 -14.97 6.90 23.39
N ARG A 70 -14.91 5.92 24.29
CA ARG A 70 -13.65 5.46 24.91
C ARG A 70 -12.91 4.40 24.11
N ALA A 71 -13.50 3.88 23.03
CA ALA A 71 -12.92 2.80 22.25
C ALA A 71 -12.14 3.34 21.04
N LEU A 72 -10.88 2.93 20.93
CA LEU A 72 -10.04 3.10 19.74
C LEU A 72 -9.97 1.75 19.01
N LYS A 73 -10.63 1.64 17.86
CA LYS A 73 -10.63 0.43 17.02
C LYS A 73 -9.61 0.58 15.91
N LEU A 74 -8.64 -0.32 15.83
CA LEU A 74 -7.63 -0.37 14.79
C LEU A 74 -7.91 -1.54 13.85
N ALA A 75 -8.14 -1.27 12.57
CA ALA A 75 -8.21 -2.28 11.53
C ALA A 75 -6.78 -2.71 11.15
N THR A 76 -6.47 -4.00 11.27
CA THR A 76 -5.11 -4.53 11.08
C THR A 76 -4.97 -5.39 9.83
N PHE A 77 -3.75 -5.52 9.33
CA PHE A 77 -3.37 -6.37 8.21
C PHE A 77 -1.97 -6.99 8.41
N THR A 78 -1.90 -8.01 9.27
CA THR A 78 -0.64 -8.54 9.84
C THR A 78 -0.21 -9.85 9.20
N ARG A 79 1.10 -10.13 9.18
CA ARG A 79 1.65 -11.46 8.91
C ARG A 79 1.71 -12.24 10.23
N GLY A 80 0.77 -13.15 10.46
CA GLY A 80 0.64 -13.92 11.70
C GLY A 80 -0.41 -13.39 12.69
N ASP A 81 -0.60 -14.10 13.80
CA ASP A 81 -1.62 -13.82 14.82
C ASP A 81 -1.12 -12.82 15.88
N VAL A 82 -1.63 -11.59 15.81
CA VAL A 82 -1.41 -10.53 16.83
C VAL A 82 -2.59 -10.44 17.81
N THR A 83 -3.76 -10.99 17.45
CA THR A 83 -4.98 -10.94 18.26
C THR A 83 -5.00 -12.01 19.35
N GLY A 84 -4.14 -13.02 19.25
CA GLY A 84 -3.90 -14.04 20.28
C GLY A 84 -4.96 -15.12 20.32
N ALA A 85 -5.58 -15.40 19.19
CA ALA A 85 -6.57 -16.43 18.99
C ALA A 85 -6.03 -17.53 18.05
N GLY A 86 -5.02 -18.30 18.51
CA GLY A 86 -4.81 -19.67 18.02
C GLY A 86 -3.39 -20.10 17.64
N ARG A 87 -2.98 -21.20 18.30
CA ARG A 87 -2.03 -22.30 18.01
C ARG A 87 -0.65 -21.99 17.36
N PRO A 88 0.46 -22.56 17.88
CA PRO A 88 1.79 -22.40 17.28
C PRO A 88 1.84 -22.98 15.86
N PRO A 89 2.73 -22.46 15.00
CA PRO A 89 2.91 -22.98 13.66
C PRO A 89 3.37 -24.44 13.72
N SER A 90 2.71 -25.31 12.94
CA SER A 90 3.18 -26.68 12.72
C SER A 90 4.51 -26.63 11.94
N PRO A 91 5.58 -27.28 12.43
CA PRO A 91 6.75 -27.47 11.61
C PRO A 91 6.47 -28.56 10.58
N VAL A 92 7.20 -28.50 9.46
CA VAL A 92 7.26 -29.48 8.36
C VAL A 92 6.32 -29.18 7.18
N GLY A 93 6.88 -28.46 6.21
CA GLY A 93 6.42 -28.39 4.83
C GLY A 93 7.46 -27.64 4.00
N CYS A 94 8.32 -28.36 3.28
CA CYS A 94 9.29 -27.77 2.36
C CYS A 94 8.56 -27.08 1.20
N GLY A 95 8.42 -25.76 1.32
CA GLY A 95 7.81 -24.87 0.34
C GLY A 95 7.56 -23.53 1.01
N GLY A 96 8.58 -22.66 1.02
CA GLY A 96 8.52 -21.36 1.69
C GLY A 96 7.51 -20.41 1.04
N GLY A 97 6.23 -20.58 1.36
CA GLY A 97 5.21 -19.56 1.16
C GLY A 97 5.32 -18.56 2.31
N ALA A 98 5.62 -17.30 2.00
CA ALA A 98 5.44 -16.22 2.96
C ALA A 98 3.98 -16.25 3.44
N GLU A 99 3.74 -16.25 4.76
CA GLU A 99 2.38 -16.21 5.28
C GLU A 99 1.64 -14.97 4.73
N ASP A 100 0.50 -15.22 4.09
CA ASP A 100 -0.36 -14.15 3.61
C ASP A 100 -0.89 -13.32 4.79
N ARG A 101 -0.90 -12.01 4.60
CA ARG A 101 -1.42 -11.07 5.60
C ARG A 101 -2.91 -11.34 5.83
N LYS A 102 -3.34 -11.26 7.09
CA LYS A 102 -4.74 -11.44 7.48
C LYS A 102 -5.32 -10.15 8.02
N ARG A 103 -6.54 -9.85 7.62
CA ARG A 103 -7.31 -8.74 8.20
C ARG A 103 -7.74 -9.10 9.61
N GLY A 104 -7.66 -8.13 10.51
CA GLY A 104 -8.13 -8.25 11.89
C GLY A 104 -8.57 -6.92 12.44
N GLU A 105 -8.94 -6.93 13.72
CA GLU A 105 -9.26 -5.74 14.48
C GLU A 105 -8.62 -5.84 15.86
N VAL A 106 -8.10 -4.73 16.36
CA VAL A 106 -7.68 -4.57 17.74
C VAL A 106 -8.46 -3.40 18.33
N ALA A 107 -9.26 -3.68 19.36
CA ALA A 107 -10.00 -2.68 20.09
C ALA A 107 -9.25 -2.33 21.38
N VAL A 108 -8.89 -1.07 21.54
CA VAL A 108 -8.25 -0.52 22.74
C VAL A 108 -9.27 0.38 23.44
N GLU A 109 -9.78 -0.07 24.58
CA GLU A 109 -10.66 0.74 25.42
C GLU A 109 -9.82 1.54 26.42
N MET A 110 -9.96 2.86 26.35
CA MET A 110 -9.25 3.83 27.17
C MET A 110 -10.02 4.13 28.47
N GLU A 111 -9.36 4.74 29.45
CA GLU A 111 -10.02 5.14 30.70
C GLU A 111 -11.08 6.23 30.49
N SER A 112 -10.80 7.18 29.58
CA SER A 112 -11.69 8.30 29.23
C SER A 112 -11.78 8.56 27.73
N GLU A 113 -12.79 9.31 27.31
CA GLU A 113 -12.97 9.72 25.91
C GLU A 113 -11.86 10.68 25.46
N GLU A 114 -11.39 11.55 26.36
CA GLU A 114 -10.26 12.46 26.08
C GLU A 114 -8.96 11.70 25.83
N ALA A 115 -8.76 10.54 26.47
CA ALA A 115 -7.62 9.68 26.20
C ALA A 115 -7.73 9.00 24.83
N ALA A 116 -8.92 8.51 24.46
CA ALA A 116 -9.17 7.95 23.14
C ALA A 116 -8.97 8.96 22.01
N GLU A 117 -9.46 10.19 22.18
CA GLU A 117 -9.25 11.27 21.21
C GLU A 117 -7.78 11.67 21.09
N ARG A 118 -7.04 11.74 22.21
CA ARG A 118 -5.61 12.07 22.20
C ARG A 118 -4.78 11.01 21.47
N TRP A 119 -5.03 9.73 21.72
CA TRP A 119 -4.37 8.63 21.01
C TRP A 119 -4.80 8.58 19.53
N GLY A 120 -6.08 8.81 19.26
CA GLY A 120 -6.60 8.93 17.89
C GLY A 120 -5.93 10.06 17.11
N HIS A 121 -5.70 11.21 17.75
CA HIS A 121 -4.98 12.34 17.15
C HIS A 121 -3.54 11.96 16.81
N ALA A 122 -2.81 11.32 17.73
CA ALA A 122 -1.44 10.87 17.49
C ALA A 122 -1.33 9.88 16.32
N ILE A 123 -2.26 8.92 16.21
CA ILE A 123 -2.30 7.97 15.09
C ILE A 123 -2.66 8.69 13.78
N ARG A 124 -3.60 9.65 13.81
CA ARG A 124 -3.97 10.47 12.65
C ARG A 124 -2.78 11.24 12.10
N ASP A 125 -2.02 11.88 12.99
CA ASP A 125 -0.83 12.66 12.64
C ASP A 125 0.26 11.75 12.06
N ARG A 126 0.44 10.56 12.63
CA ARG A 126 1.36 9.57 12.07
C ARG A 126 0.94 9.12 10.67
N PHE A 127 -0.34 8.86 10.43
CA PHE A 127 -0.81 8.50 9.08
C PHE A 127 -0.63 9.65 8.09
N ALA A 128 -0.82 10.90 8.53
CA ALA A 128 -0.53 12.07 7.71
C ALA A 128 0.96 12.19 7.39
N SER A 129 1.86 11.96 8.35
CA SER A 129 3.31 12.03 8.15
C SER A 129 3.84 10.94 7.21
N LEU A 130 3.16 9.78 7.16
CA LEU A 130 3.46 8.69 6.23
C LEU A 130 3.01 8.98 4.78
N GLY A 131 2.28 10.08 4.54
CA GLY A 131 1.81 10.44 3.21
C GLY A 131 0.71 9.51 2.68
N ARG A 132 -0.07 8.87 3.58
CA ARG A 132 -1.19 8.01 3.20
C ARG A 132 -2.23 8.81 2.40
N PRO A 133 -2.75 8.27 1.28
CA PRO A 133 -3.77 8.95 0.49
C PRO A 133 -5.09 9.02 1.26
N LYS A 134 -5.84 10.10 1.09
CA LYS A 134 -7.18 10.31 1.67
C LYS A 134 -8.28 10.11 0.64
N ARG A 135 -8.00 10.41 -0.64
CA ARG A 135 -8.95 10.34 -1.75
C ARG A 135 -8.31 9.67 -2.97
N LEU A 136 -8.86 8.53 -3.41
CA LEU A 136 -8.35 7.80 -4.57
C LEU A 136 -9.39 7.70 -5.69
N PHE A 137 -8.93 7.79 -6.94
CA PHE A 137 -9.76 7.53 -8.11
C PHE A 137 -9.42 6.16 -8.70
N PHE A 138 -10.38 5.25 -8.74
CA PHE A 138 -10.21 3.90 -9.26
C PHE A 138 -10.72 3.80 -10.69
N ILE A 139 -9.86 3.39 -11.60
CA ILE A 139 -10.21 2.99 -12.97
C ILE A 139 -10.24 1.46 -13.00
N VAL A 140 -11.45 0.90 -13.16
CA VAL A 140 -11.66 -0.55 -13.12
C VAL A 140 -11.94 -1.05 -14.52
N ASN A 141 -11.17 -2.03 -15.00
CA ASN A 141 -11.47 -2.69 -16.26
C ASN A 141 -12.19 -4.03 -16.01
N PRO A 142 -13.52 -4.11 -16.22
CA PRO A 142 -14.25 -5.34 -15.99
C PRO A 142 -13.91 -6.45 -17.00
N TYR A 143 -13.32 -6.10 -18.15
CA TYR A 143 -13.01 -7.04 -19.23
C TYR A 143 -11.58 -7.59 -19.20
N GLY A 144 -10.72 -7.06 -18.33
CA GLY A 144 -9.34 -7.53 -18.17
C GLY A 144 -9.24 -8.95 -17.60
N GLY A 145 -8.20 -9.69 -17.99
CA GLY A 145 -7.90 -10.99 -17.39
C GLY A 145 -9.05 -12.00 -17.53
N LYS A 146 -9.44 -12.60 -16.41
CA LYS A 146 -10.58 -13.52 -16.30
C LYS A 146 -11.94 -12.80 -16.25
N ARG A 147 -12.01 -11.55 -16.74
CA ARG A 147 -13.21 -10.68 -16.69
C ARG A 147 -13.73 -10.46 -15.26
N GLY A 148 -12.81 -10.33 -14.32
CA GLY A 148 -13.10 -10.28 -12.89
C GLY A 148 -12.93 -8.90 -12.25
N GLY A 149 -12.55 -7.87 -13.00
CA GLY A 149 -12.10 -6.57 -12.44
C GLY A 149 -13.08 -5.95 -11.45
N ARG A 150 -14.38 -5.89 -11.80
CA ARG A 150 -15.44 -5.40 -10.91
C ARG A 150 -15.60 -6.23 -9.65
N LYS A 151 -15.59 -7.56 -9.79
CA LYS A 151 -15.71 -8.48 -8.65
C LYS A 151 -14.51 -8.32 -7.71
N ILE A 152 -13.29 -8.29 -8.27
CA ILE A 152 -12.05 -8.07 -7.51
C ILE A 152 -12.10 -6.75 -6.76
N PHE A 153 -12.55 -5.67 -7.43
CA PHE A 153 -12.72 -4.38 -6.77
C PHE A 153 -13.65 -4.48 -5.56
N GLN A 154 -14.80 -5.15 -5.70
CA GLN A 154 -15.78 -5.28 -4.62
C GLN A 154 -15.33 -6.22 -3.49
N THR A 155 -14.69 -7.35 -3.80
CA THR A 155 -14.40 -8.39 -2.80
C THR A 155 -13.02 -8.27 -2.15
N GLU A 156 -12.03 -7.75 -2.87
CA GLU A 156 -10.64 -7.68 -2.41
C GLU A 156 -10.19 -6.24 -2.09
N VAL A 157 -10.58 -5.28 -2.94
CA VAL A 157 -10.06 -3.91 -2.86
C VAL A 157 -10.87 -3.07 -1.87
N LEU A 158 -12.18 -2.99 -2.10
CA LEU A 158 -13.08 -2.13 -1.32
C LEU A 158 -12.99 -2.39 0.19
N PRO A 159 -12.96 -3.64 0.68
CA PRO A 159 -12.91 -3.87 2.12
C PRO A 159 -11.62 -3.38 2.80
N LEU A 160 -10.50 -3.28 2.07
CA LEU A 160 -9.25 -2.73 2.58
C LEU A 160 -9.25 -1.19 2.53
N ILE A 161 -9.84 -0.61 1.48
CA ILE A 161 -9.99 0.84 1.32
C ILE A 161 -10.93 1.43 2.37
N GLU A 162 -12.04 0.75 2.65
CA GLU A 162 -12.99 1.12 3.71
C GLU A 162 -12.36 1.01 5.10
N ALA A 163 -11.65 -0.10 5.37
CA ALA A 163 -10.93 -0.29 6.62
C ALA A 163 -9.82 0.75 6.85
N ALA A 164 -9.29 1.35 5.78
CA ALA A 164 -8.32 2.43 5.83
C ALA A 164 -8.96 3.84 5.90
N HIS A 165 -10.29 3.94 5.88
CA HIS A 165 -11.05 5.19 5.82
C HIS A 165 -10.64 6.11 4.65
N ILE A 166 -10.29 5.52 3.51
CA ILE A 166 -9.93 6.26 2.30
C ILE A 166 -11.19 6.47 1.46
N LEU A 167 -11.47 7.73 1.14
CA LEU A 167 -12.55 8.07 0.22
C LEU A 167 -12.18 7.65 -1.20
N TYR A 168 -13.15 7.14 -1.95
CA TYR A 168 -12.91 6.68 -3.30
C TYR A 168 -13.97 7.16 -4.29
N THR A 169 -13.57 7.28 -5.55
CA THR A 169 -14.46 7.33 -6.69
C THR A 169 -14.06 6.20 -7.63
N MET A 170 -15.01 5.47 -8.18
CA MET A 170 -14.73 4.35 -9.08
C MET A 170 -15.44 4.55 -10.41
N GLN A 171 -14.71 4.35 -11.51
CA GLN A 171 -15.24 4.37 -12.85
C GLN A 171 -14.79 3.12 -13.63
N GLU A 172 -15.74 2.45 -14.27
CA GLU A 172 -15.45 1.30 -15.13
C GLU A 172 -15.05 1.74 -16.55
N THR A 173 -14.13 0.99 -17.17
CA THR A 173 -13.79 1.18 -18.59
C THR A 173 -14.76 0.43 -19.49
N ASN A 174 -15.24 1.06 -20.56
CA ASN A 174 -16.25 0.46 -21.45
C ASN A 174 -15.65 -0.05 -22.78
N TYR A 175 -14.54 0.53 -23.21
CA TYR A 175 -13.88 0.23 -24.49
C TYR A 175 -12.39 0.52 -24.43
N ARG A 176 -11.65 0.12 -25.47
CA ARG A 176 -10.20 0.33 -25.60
C ARG A 176 -9.89 1.82 -25.64
N LEU A 177 -8.86 2.27 -24.92
CA LEU A 177 -8.49 3.69 -24.74
C LEU A 177 -9.46 4.52 -23.87
N HIS A 178 -10.51 3.93 -23.30
CA HIS A 178 -11.40 4.68 -22.41
C HIS A 178 -10.67 5.16 -21.13
N ALA A 179 -9.68 4.40 -20.62
CA ALA A 179 -8.91 4.84 -19.46
C ALA A 179 -8.04 6.07 -19.78
N GLN A 180 -7.59 6.20 -21.03
CA GLN A 180 -6.86 7.36 -21.52
C GLN A 180 -7.76 8.60 -21.53
N GLU A 181 -8.99 8.47 -22.01
CA GLU A 181 -9.99 9.55 -22.03
C GLU A 181 -10.39 9.99 -20.61
N ILE A 182 -10.60 9.02 -19.72
CA ILE A 182 -10.87 9.28 -18.30
C ILE A 182 -9.71 10.06 -17.68
N ALA A 183 -8.47 9.57 -17.79
CA ALA A 183 -7.30 10.24 -17.22
C ALA A 183 -7.04 11.62 -17.84
N GLY A 184 -7.28 11.78 -19.14
CA GLY A 184 -7.15 13.04 -19.86
C GLY A 184 -8.14 14.11 -19.39
N SER A 185 -9.36 13.73 -18.98
CA SER A 185 -10.42 14.66 -18.57
C SER A 185 -10.62 14.78 -17.04
N LEU A 186 -9.97 13.91 -16.25
CA LEU A 186 -10.14 13.86 -14.79
C LEU A 186 -9.69 15.17 -14.12
N ASP A 187 -10.47 15.64 -13.14
CA ASP A 187 -10.07 16.72 -12.26
C ASP A 187 -9.13 16.18 -11.16
N LEU A 188 -7.83 16.21 -11.47
CA LEU A 188 -6.77 15.62 -10.64
C LEU A 188 -6.65 16.27 -9.26
N LYS A 189 -7.15 17.50 -9.06
CA LYS A 189 -7.06 18.20 -7.77
C LYS A 189 -7.94 17.57 -6.68
N LYS A 190 -8.90 16.72 -7.07
CA LYS A 190 -9.82 16.04 -6.15
C LYS A 190 -9.26 14.75 -5.54
N TYR A 191 -8.10 14.30 -6.02
CA TYR A 191 -7.58 12.97 -5.72
C TYR A 191 -6.08 13.02 -5.40
N ASP A 192 -5.67 12.21 -4.43
CA ASP A 192 -4.27 12.04 -4.04
C ASP A 192 -3.55 11.00 -4.93
N GLY A 193 -4.31 10.27 -5.76
CA GLY A 193 -3.78 9.28 -6.69
C GLY A 193 -4.85 8.61 -7.54
N ILE A 194 -4.40 7.98 -8.64
CA ILE A 194 -5.22 7.17 -9.56
C ILE A 194 -4.80 5.72 -9.40
N VAL A 195 -5.75 4.81 -9.24
CA VAL A 195 -5.51 3.38 -9.07
C VAL A 195 -6.17 2.59 -10.19
N CYS A 196 -5.36 1.83 -10.92
CA CYS A 196 -5.82 0.96 -12.00
C CYS A 196 -6.12 -0.45 -11.46
N VAL A 197 -7.35 -0.94 -11.61
CA VAL A 197 -7.72 -2.33 -11.33
C VAL A 197 -7.82 -3.08 -12.65
N SER A 198 -6.66 -3.52 -13.15
CA SER A 198 -6.53 -4.22 -14.44
C SER A 198 -5.12 -4.81 -14.58
N GLY A 199 -4.66 -5.04 -15.81
CA GLY A 199 -3.26 -5.31 -16.14
C GLY A 199 -2.52 -4.07 -16.63
N ASP A 200 -1.25 -4.28 -17.02
CA ASP A 200 -0.30 -3.22 -17.39
C ASP A 200 -0.81 -2.30 -18.53
N GLY A 201 -1.67 -2.79 -19.42
CA GLY A 201 -2.22 -2.02 -20.52
C GLY A 201 -3.07 -0.81 -20.10
N ILE A 202 -3.85 -0.92 -19.03
CA ILE A 202 -4.66 0.21 -18.53
C ILE A 202 -3.76 1.28 -17.90
N LEU A 203 -2.67 0.89 -17.23
CA LEU A 203 -1.68 1.86 -16.77
C LEU A 203 -1.11 2.66 -17.95
N VAL A 204 -0.78 1.99 -19.05
CA VAL A 204 -0.27 2.66 -20.26
C VAL A 204 -1.29 3.65 -20.81
N GLU A 205 -2.57 3.27 -20.89
CA GLU A 205 -3.65 4.17 -21.30
C GLU A 205 -3.73 5.40 -20.39
N VAL A 206 -3.72 5.21 -19.06
CA VAL A 206 -3.76 6.31 -18.08
C VAL A 206 -2.56 7.24 -18.24
N VAL A 207 -1.35 6.72 -18.34
CA VAL A 207 -0.13 7.52 -18.52
C VAL A 207 -0.18 8.34 -19.81
N ASN A 208 -0.60 7.73 -20.92
CA ASN A 208 -0.76 8.46 -22.18
C ASN A 208 -1.85 9.53 -22.07
N GLY A 209 -2.92 9.28 -21.31
CA GLY A 209 -3.99 10.25 -21.07
C GLY A 209 -3.49 11.46 -20.29
N LEU A 210 -2.72 11.24 -19.22
CA LEU A 210 -2.10 12.31 -18.44
C LEU A 210 -1.10 13.13 -19.27
N LEU A 211 -0.31 12.47 -20.12
CA LEU A 211 0.72 13.12 -20.96
C LEU A 211 0.15 13.87 -22.17
N GLN A 212 -1.13 13.71 -22.48
CA GLN A 212 -1.82 14.44 -23.55
C GLN A 212 -2.53 15.71 -23.05
N ARG A 213 -2.56 15.94 -21.73
CA ARG A 213 -3.19 17.12 -21.14
C ARG A 213 -2.35 18.37 -21.35
N ASP A 214 -3.00 19.53 -21.34
CA ASP A 214 -2.31 20.83 -21.36
C ASP A 214 -1.43 21.02 -20.11
N ASP A 215 -1.85 20.50 -18.95
CA ASP A 215 -1.15 20.53 -17.67
C ASP A 215 -0.35 19.24 -17.38
N TRP A 216 0.14 18.55 -18.43
CA TRP A 216 0.79 17.24 -18.32
C TRP A 216 1.95 17.21 -17.31
N ASP A 217 2.71 18.30 -17.17
CA ASP A 217 3.88 18.42 -16.30
C ASP A 217 3.52 18.29 -14.81
N LYS A 218 2.29 18.66 -14.46
CA LYS A 218 1.69 18.48 -13.14
C LYS A 218 0.92 17.17 -13.07
N ALA A 219 0.18 16.85 -14.14
CA ALA A 219 -0.65 15.65 -14.21
C ALA A 219 0.16 14.36 -14.03
N ILE A 220 1.34 14.26 -14.65
CA ILE A 220 2.20 13.07 -14.55
C ILE A 220 2.81 12.85 -13.17
N LYS A 221 2.78 13.88 -12.29
CA LYS A 221 3.25 13.78 -10.91
C LYS A 221 2.20 13.20 -9.97
N VAL A 222 0.97 13.01 -10.43
CA VAL A 222 -0.08 12.33 -9.66
C VAL A 222 0.33 10.87 -9.43
N PRO A 223 0.36 10.38 -8.19
CA PRO A 223 0.69 8.99 -7.89
C PRO A 223 -0.23 8.00 -8.61
N LEU A 224 0.36 6.97 -9.22
CA LEU A 224 -0.34 5.89 -9.90
C LEU A 224 -0.19 4.58 -9.12
N GLY A 225 -1.31 3.92 -8.84
CA GLY A 225 -1.38 2.59 -8.25
C GLY A 225 -1.89 1.55 -9.24
N ILE A 226 -1.51 0.29 -9.06
CA ILE A 226 -1.96 -0.83 -9.89
C ILE A 226 -2.36 -1.99 -8.98
N ILE A 227 -3.52 -2.57 -9.26
CA ILE A 227 -4.04 -3.77 -8.61
C ILE A 227 -4.18 -4.86 -9.69
N PRO A 228 -3.55 -6.05 -9.52
CA PRO A 228 -3.29 -7.02 -10.59
C PRO A 228 -4.53 -7.79 -11.08
N ALA A 229 -5.48 -7.15 -11.75
CA ALA A 229 -6.70 -7.78 -12.27
C ALA A 229 -6.64 -8.19 -13.75
N GLY A 230 -5.48 -8.07 -14.40
CA GLY A 230 -5.27 -8.40 -15.81
C GLY A 230 -4.55 -9.72 -16.07
N THR A 231 -4.23 -9.98 -17.34
CA THR A 231 -3.36 -11.10 -17.76
C THR A 231 -1.87 -10.76 -17.64
N GLY A 232 -1.49 -9.51 -17.93
CA GLY A 232 -0.14 -8.99 -17.72
C GLY A 232 -0.11 -8.09 -16.49
N ASN A 233 0.64 -8.50 -15.46
CA ASN A 233 0.76 -7.81 -14.17
C ASN A 233 2.24 -7.60 -13.79
N GLY A 234 3.12 -7.49 -14.80
CA GLY A 234 4.57 -7.45 -14.59
C GLY A 234 4.99 -6.21 -13.81
N MET A 235 4.30 -5.09 -14.02
CA MET A 235 4.60 -3.83 -13.35
C MET A 235 4.38 -3.92 -11.84
N VAL A 236 3.18 -4.36 -11.43
CA VAL A 236 2.83 -4.51 -10.02
C VAL A 236 3.61 -5.62 -9.33
N GLN A 237 3.96 -6.70 -10.05
CA GLN A 237 4.86 -7.73 -9.52
C GLN A 237 6.26 -7.16 -9.21
N GLY A 238 6.84 -6.37 -10.12
CA GLY A 238 8.13 -5.72 -9.89
C GLY A 238 8.09 -4.70 -8.75
N LEU A 239 7.03 -3.89 -8.67
CA LEU A 239 6.85 -2.90 -7.60
C LEU A 239 6.71 -3.56 -6.22
N LEU A 240 5.91 -4.62 -6.10
CA LEU A 240 5.77 -5.36 -4.84
C LEU A 240 7.06 -6.06 -4.43
N HIS A 241 7.74 -6.72 -5.38
CA HIS A 241 9.03 -7.34 -5.11
C HIS A 241 10.04 -6.34 -4.56
N SER A 242 10.12 -5.15 -5.16
CA SER A 242 11.04 -4.12 -4.70
C SER A 242 10.60 -3.41 -3.42
N ALA A 243 9.35 -3.58 -3.00
CA ALA A 243 8.85 -3.19 -1.69
C ALA A 243 8.97 -4.30 -0.62
N GLY A 244 9.55 -5.47 -0.96
CA GLY A 244 9.65 -6.61 -0.05
C GLY A 244 8.30 -7.27 0.27
N GLU A 245 7.30 -7.07 -0.59
CA GLU A 245 5.96 -7.63 -0.41
C GLU A 245 5.72 -8.80 -1.38
N PRO A 246 5.15 -9.93 -0.91
CA PRO A 246 4.72 -11.01 -1.79
C PRO A 246 3.72 -10.52 -2.82
N PHE A 247 3.77 -11.10 -4.02
CA PHE A 247 2.82 -10.79 -5.08
C PHE A 247 1.42 -11.31 -4.70
N SER A 248 0.55 -10.40 -4.27
CA SER A 248 -0.87 -10.68 -4.03
C SER A 248 -1.70 -9.41 -4.25
N MET A 249 -3.00 -9.59 -4.49
CA MET A 249 -3.96 -8.48 -4.61
C MET A 249 -3.98 -7.62 -3.35
N SER A 250 -4.12 -8.25 -2.20
CA SER A 250 -4.23 -7.58 -0.91
C SER A 250 -2.95 -6.81 -0.57
N ASN A 251 -1.78 -7.34 -0.92
CA ASN A 251 -0.52 -6.61 -0.74
C ASN A 251 -0.38 -5.42 -1.70
N ALA A 252 -0.91 -5.51 -2.93
CA ALA A 252 -0.97 -4.36 -3.85
C ALA A 252 -1.85 -3.24 -3.28
N VAL A 253 -3.04 -3.57 -2.78
CA VAL A 253 -3.93 -2.59 -2.14
C VAL A 253 -3.28 -2.01 -0.88
N PHE A 254 -2.65 -2.87 -0.06
CA PHE A 254 -1.95 -2.43 1.14
C PHE A 254 -0.78 -1.49 0.84
N ALA A 255 0.01 -1.76 -0.20
CA ALA A 255 1.09 -0.87 -0.63
C ALA A 255 0.56 0.51 -1.06
N ILE A 256 -0.60 0.56 -1.73
CA ILE A 256 -1.27 1.82 -2.10
C ILE A 256 -1.73 2.58 -0.85
N ILE A 257 -2.34 1.90 0.12
CA ILE A 257 -2.80 2.48 1.39
C ILE A 257 -1.64 3.09 2.17
N ARG A 258 -0.48 2.43 2.19
CA ARG A 258 0.73 2.95 2.87
C ARG A 258 1.27 4.23 2.24
N GLY A 259 0.94 4.52 0.97
CA GLY A 259 1.33 5.75 0.30
C GLY A 259 2.80 5.80 -0.13
N HIS A 260 3.53 4.67 -0.08
CA HIS A 260 4.91 4.59 -0.57
C HIS A 260 4.96 4.82 -2.08
N ARG A 261 5.82 5.76 -2.51
CA ARG A 261 5.94 6.16 -3.91
C ARG A 261 7.34 5.89 -4.41
N ARG A 262 7.43 5.58 -5.70
CA ARG A 262 8.69 5.44 -6.41
C ARG A 262 8.58 6.14 -7.75
N ALA A 263 9.61 6.90 -8.10
CA ALA A 263 9.74 7.46 -9.44
C ALA A 263 10.02 6.34 -10.45
N LEU A 264 9.36 6.42 -11.60
CA LEU A 264 9.49 5.45 -12.68
C LEU A 264 9.78 6.20 -13.96
N ASP A 265 10.65 5.64 -14.78
CA ASP A 265 10.97 6.20 -16.08
C ASP A 265 9.84 5.94 -17.06
N VAL A 266 9.62 6.90 -17.96
CA VAL A 266 8.67 6.79 -19.07
C VAL A 266 9.43 7.01 -20.37
N THR A 267 9.32 6.06 -21.28
CA THR A 267 9.96 6.12 -22.60
C THR A 267 9.00 6.76 -23.60
N SER A 268 9.44 7.81 -24.28
CA SER A 268 8.72 8.36 -25.43
C SER A 268 9.15 7.65 -26.71
N VAL A 269 8.18 7.16 -27.48
CA VAL A 269 8.40 6.49 -28.77
C VAL A 269 7.76 7.33 -29.86
N VAL A 270 8.54 7.63 -30.90
CA VAL A 270 8.10 8.40 -32.06
C VAL A 270 8.22 7.53 -33.31
N GLN A 271 7.11 7.34 -34.01
CA GLN A 271 7.04 6.61 -35.28
C GLN A 271 6.34 7.47 -36.32
N GLY A 272 7.15 8.12 -37.18
CA GLY A 272 6.64 9.08 -38.16
C GLY A 272 5.94 10.25 -37.45
N LYS A 273 4.62 10.38 -37.66
CA LYS A 273 3.78 11.41 -37.01
C LYS A 273 3.16 10.96 -35.68
N THR A 274 3.32 9.70 -35.30
CA THR A 274 2.72 9.15 -34.10
C THR A 274 3.71 9.23 -32.95
N LYS A 275 3.26 9.74 -31.80
CA LYS A 275 4.02 9.75 -30.55
C LYS A 275 3.21 9.02 -29.48
N PHE A 276 3.82 8.08 -28.78
CA PHE A 276 3.20 7.39 -27.65
C PHE A 276 4.23 7.13 -26.56
N PHE A 277 3.76 6.81 -25.35
CA PHE A 277 4.60 6.58 -24.19
C PHE A 277 4.48 5.14 -23.69
N SER A 278 5.61 4.57 -23.25
CA SER A 278 5.70 3.25 -22.63
C SER A 278 6.32 3.37 -21.24
N VAL A 279 5.83 2.56 -20.30
CA VAL A 279 6.23 2.58 -18.87
C VAL A 279 6.99 1.32 -18.45
N MET A 280 7.24 0.38 -19.37
CA MET A 280 7.83 -0.90 -19.01
C MET A 280 8.76 -1.46 -20.10
N MET A 281 8.22 -1.87 -21.24
CA MET A 281 9.00 -2.43 -22.34
C MET A 281 8.34 -2.16 -23.69
N LEU A 282 9.16 -2.09 -24.75
CA LEU A 282 8.73 -2.11 -26.14
C LEU A 282 9.37 -3.34 -26.82
N THR A 283 8.59 -4.16 -27.51
CA THR A 283 9.08 -5.38 -28.18
C THR A 283 8.74 -5.35 -29.69
N TRP A 284 9.57 -5.97 -30.52
CA TRP A 284 9.39 -6.05 -31.98
C TRP A 284 9.73 -7.46 -32.50
N GLY A 285 8.89 -8.03 -33.38
CA GLY A 285 9.04 -9.36 -33.96
C GLY A 285 7.95 -10.37 -33.55
N ARG A 286 7.85 -11.52 -34.25
CA ARG A 286 6.83 -12.57 -34.00
C ARG A 286 7.23 -13.64 -32.99
N HIS A 287 8.47 -13.63 -32.49
CA HIS A 287 8.98 -14.54 -31.45
C HIS A 287 9.80 -13.70 -30.47
N CYS A 288 9.40 -13.68 -29.20
CA CYS A 288 10.28 -13.27 -28.11
C CYS A 288 11.40 -14.31 -28.00
N ILE A 289 12.46 -14.18 -28.79
CA ILE A 289 13.75 -14.67 -28.36
C ILE A 289 14.17 -13.69 -27.27
N SER A 290 14.16 -14.15 -26.02
CA SER A 290 14.97 -13.54 -24.98
C SER A 290 16.43 -13.71 -25.42
N LEU A 291 16.93 -12.80 -26.25
CA LEU A 291 18.36 -12.58 -26.37
C LEU A 291 18.75 -11.89 -25.07
N MET A 292 19.04 -12.68 -24.03
CA MET A 292 20.01 -12.27 -23.04
C MET A 292 21.29 -11.97 -23.82
N LEU A 293 21.54 -10.69 -24.08
CA LEU A 293 22.87 -10.24 -24.40
C LEU A 293 23.72 -10.52 -23.15
N PRO A 294 24.78 -11.35 -23.23
CA PRO A 294 25.70 -11.48 -22.11
C PRO A 294 26.41 -10.13 -21.95
N PHE A 295 26.08 -9.40 -20.88
CA PHE A 295 26.91 -8.31 -20.42
C PHE A 295 28.13 -8.90 -19.70
N PHE A 296 29.33 -8.59 -20.18
CA PHE A 296 30.51 -8.70 -19.36
C PHE A 296 30.37 -7.70 -18.20
N PHE A 297 30.26 -8.19 -16.98
CA PHE A 297 30.60 -7.40 -15.80
C PHE A 297 32.13 -7.28 -15.76
N PRO A 298 32.71 -6.07 -15.71
CA PRO A 298 34.06 -5.95 -15.18
C PRO A 298 33.99 -6.30 -13.70
N ASN A 299 34.75 -7.32 -13.30
CA ASN A 299 35.11 -7.51 -11.90
C ASN A 299 35.78 -6.22 -11.42
N TYR A 300 35.15 -5.55 -10.45
CA TYR A 300 35.88 -4.62 -9.60
C TYR A 300 36.49 -5.46 -8.47
N ASN A 301 37.82 -5.47 -8.42
CA ASN A 301 38.59 -5.90 -7.25
C ASN A 301 38.22 -5.07 -6.02
#